data_AF-A0A956K125-F1
#
_entry.id   AF-A0A956K125-F1
#
_cell.length_a   1.000
_cell.length_b   1.000
_cell.length_c   1.000
_cell.angle_alpha   90.00
_cell.angle_beta   90.00
_cell.angle_gamma   90.00
#
_symmetry.space_group_name_H-M   'P 1'
#
loop_
_entity.id
_entity.type
_entity.pdbx_description
1 polymer ?
#
loop_
_entity_poly.entity_id
_entity_poly.type
_entity_poly.pdbx_seq_one_letter_code
_entity_poly.pdbx_strand_id
1 'polypeptide(L)'
;MPLLAPTPTPYDPLVWVTRPFSERARQVCDAWALDGYGAPIAIYGVYLIKIALYVGGWLLWCGFTPGLGGIATIGDWWLAPVAFEKAIVWSLLFEGLGLGCGSGPLTGRYLPPLGGFLYFLRPGTTKRARFPSLPVVGGIRRSRLDVALYAALIAACVRALVAAAPGTGELLPIVVLVGALGVVDRTIFLALRAEHYGTTLVVLVAATGDDWIAGAEAVQLALWCWAGVSKLNHHFPSVVGVMVSNSPLTRMRWLRTRMYRAYPDDLRPSRLAVAMAHAGTALELGVPLVLAFAAGGPALTVGLILMLVLHGFITSNVPMGVPLEWNVMVVYGGFALFGAHPDVSVLDLGATPLAGFLAIVLVGVPLVGNLWPHRVSFLLAMRYYAGNWPYSVWLFRGDSYRKLDRLTKSSPWIYDQLAPLYDRATAVGLVGKVMGFRMMHLQGRALPVLIPRAVDRLEEHEYVDGEIVAGLALGWNFGDGHLHDEGLLAAIQAQCGFEPGELRCVFVEAQPLGGRTLAYRIRDAATGELDAGTVDVDVLRERQPWAAS
;
A
#
# COMPACT_ATOMS: atom_id res chain seq x y z
N MET A 1 -30.85 -2.73 -7.35
CA MET A 1 -30.51 -1.42 -6.72
C MET A 1 -29.19 -0.93 -7.29
N PRO A 2 -29.17 0.16 -8.08
CA PRO A 2 -27.96 0.60 -8.80
C PRO A 2 -26.79 1.03 -7.90
N LEU A 3 -27.00 1.27 -6.60
CA LEU A 3 -25.94 1.68 -5.66
C LEU A 3 -25.02 0.54 -5.21
N LEU A 4 -25.52 -0.70 -5.20
CA LEU A 4 -24.81 -1.90 -4.75
C LEU A 4 -24.28 -2.75 -5.91
N ALA A 5 -24.74 -2.49 -7.12
CA ALA A 5 -24.24 -3.19 -8.30
C ALA A 5 -22.90 -2.61 -8.77
N PRO A 6 -21.89 -3.45 -9.04
CA PRO A 6 -20.69 -3.00 -9.74
C PRO A 6 -21.03 -2.63 -11.18
N THR A 7 -20.13 -1.88 -11.82
CA THR A 7 -20.26 -1.58 -13.26
C THR A 7 -20.06 -2.88 -14.05
N PRO A 8 -21.04 -3.30 -14.88
CA PRO A 8 -20.92 -4.51 -15.69
C PRO A 8 -19.71 -4.48 -16.61
N THR A 9 -19.13 -5.63 -16.89
CA THR A 9 -18.07 -5.75 -17.88
C THR A 9 -18.64 -5.65 -19.30
N PRO A 10 -17.88 -5.11 -20.28
CA PRO A 10 -18.32 -5.06 -21.68
C PRO A 10 -18.22 -6.42 -22.39
N TYR A 11 -17.86 -7.48 -21.67
CA TYR A 11 -17.72 -8.86 -22.12
C TYR A 11 -18.40 -9.80 -21.10
N ASP A 12 -18.78 -11.00 -21.54
CA ASP A 12 -19.27 -12.06 -20.65
C ASP A 12 -18.11 -12.62 -19.81
N PRO A 13 -18.14 -12.50 -18.47
CA PRO A 13 -17.05 -12.95 -17.60
C PRO A 13 -16.78 -14.46 -17.66
N LEU A 14 -17.80 -15.29 -17.88
CA LEU A 14 -17.66 -16.75 -17.91
C LEU A 14 -17.11 -17.23 -19.25
N VAL A 15 -17.44 -16.54 -20.34
CA VAL A 15 -16.77 -16.76 -21.62
C VAL A 15 -15.34 -16.21 -21.58
N TRP A 16 -15.11 -15.08 -20.91
CA TRP A 16 -13.80 -14.46 -20.81
C TRP A 16 -12.76 -15.37 -20.16
N VAL A 17 -13.08 -16.09 -19.09
CA VAL A 17 -12.10 -16.98 -18.41
C VAL A 17 -11.57 -18.10 -19.31
N THR A 18 -12.34 -18.52 -20.33
CA THR A 18 -11.93 -19.58 -21.26
C THR A 18 -11.15 -19.07 -22.47
N ARG A 19 -10.98 -17.76 -22.61
CA ARG A 19 -10.26 -17.16 -23.74
C ARG A 19 -8.73 -17.23 -23.55
N PRO A 20 -7.96 -17.20 -24.65
CA PRO A 20 -6.51 -17.03 -24.57
C PRO A 20 -6.13 -15.76 -23.79
N PHE A 21 -4.95 -15.78 -23.15
CA PHE A 21 -4.51 -14.70 -22.26
C PHE A 21 -4.49 -13.31 -22.92
N SER A 22 -4.01 -13.19 -24.16
CA SER A 22 -3.94 -11.91 -24.87
C SER A 22 -5.33 -11.28 -25.10
N GLU A 23 -6.33 -12.09 -25.46
CA GLU A 23 -7.72 -11.65 -25.58
C GLU A 23 -8.28 -11.22 -24.24
N ARG A 24 -8.06 -12.04 -23.18
CA ARG A 24 -8.47 -11.71 -21.82
C ARG A 24 -7.90 -10.38 -21.38
N ALA A 25 -6.60 -10.20 -21.62
CA ALA A 25 -5.83 -9.03 -21.24
C ALA A 25 -6.33 -7.76 -21.93
N ARG A 26 -6.56 -7.83 -23.25
CA ARG A 26 -7.10 -6.69 -24.00
C ARG A 26 -8.45 -6.26 -23.45
N GLN A 27 -9.37 -7.20 -23.26
CA GLN A 27 -10.73 -6.92 -22.79
C GLN A 27 -10.75 -6.28 -21.39
N VAL A 28 -9.96 -6.79 -20.42
CA VAL A 28 -9.91 -6.19 -19.08
C VAL A 28 -9.21 -4.84 -19.07
N CYS A 29 -8.20 -4.62 -19.90
CA CYS A 29 -7.50 -3.34 -20.02
C CYS A 29 -8.38 -2.27 -20.67
N ASP A 30 -9.11 -2.62 -21.73
CA ASP A 30 -10.08 -1.73 -22.39
C ASP A 30 -11.22 -1.35 -21.44
N ALA A 31 -11.71 -2.31 -20.65
CA ALA A 31 -12.70 -2.06 -19.60
C ALA A 31 -12.14 -1.16 -18.49
N TRP A 32 -10.90 -1.40 -18.04
CA TRP A 32 -10.25 -0.57 -17.02
C TRP A 32 -10.13 0.89 -17.47
N ALA A 33 -9.72 1.12 -18.72
CA ALA A 33 -9.54 2.46 -19.26
C ALA A 33 -10.82 3.31 -19.21
N LEU A 34 -12.00 2.69 -19.28
CA LEU A 34 -13.27 3.41 -19.20
C LEU A 34 -13.92 3.36 -17.84
N ASP A 35 -13.82 2.25 -17.10
CA ASP A 35 -14.61 2.01 -15.88
C ASP A 35 -13.77 1.97 -14.61
N GLY A 36 -12.44 1.88 -14.74
CA GLY A 36 -11.54 1.54 -13.65
C GLY A 36 -11.93 0.20 -13.02
N TYR A 37 -11.85 0.12 -11.69
CA TYR A 37 -12.32 -1.06 -10.96
C TYR A 37 -13.83 -1.30 -11.11
N GLY A 38 -14.62 -0.25 -11.38
CA GLY A 38 -16.07 -0.36 -11.48
C GLY A 38 -16.75 -0.73 -10.15
N ALA A 39 -16.18 -0.32 -9.01
CA ALA A 39 -16.77 -0.55 -7.69
C ALA A 39 -18.19 0.05 -7.60
N PRO A 40 -19.11 -0.60 -6.86
CA PRO A 40 -20.39 0.01 -6.52
C PRO A 40 -20.21 1.36 -5.83
N ILE A 41 -21.13 2.30 -6.07
CA ILE A 41 -21.05 3.65 -5.48
C ILE A 41 -21.02 3.56 -3.94
N ALA A 42 -21.77 2.62 -3.36
CA ALA A 42 -21.80 2.39 -1.93
C ALA A 42 -20.41 2.12 -1.31
N ILE A 43 -19.48 1.52 -2.06
CA ILE A 43 -18.13 1.24 -1.57
C ILE A 43 -17.35 2.53 -1.30
N TYR A 44 -17.51 3.56 -2.13
CA TYR A 44 -16.89 4.86 -1.86
C TYR A 44 -17.50 5.52 -0.61
N GLY A 45 -18.79 5.32 -0.35
CA GLY A 45 -19.45 5.74 0.89
C GLY A 45 -18.87 5.04 2.13
N VAL A 46 -18.59 3.74 2.05
CA VAL A 46 -17.90 3.00 3.13
C VAL A 46 -16.54 3.63 3.45
N TYR A 47 -15.77 4.03 2.44
CA TYR A 47 -14.48 4.69 2.64
C TYR A 47 -14.60 6.10 3.24
N LEU A 48 -15.66 6.86 2.91
CA LEU A 48 -15.94 8.13 3.59
C LEU A 48 -16.30 7.93 5.07
N ILE A 49 -17.13 6.92 5.38
CA ILE A 49 -17.45 6.54 6.76
C ILE A 49 -16.18 6.15 7.51
N LYS A 50 -15.29 5.39 6.87
CA LYS A 50 -14.02 4.96 7.43
C LYS A 50 -13.11 6.15 7.79
N ILE A 51 -12.99 7.16 6.92
CA ILE A 51 -12.31 8.43 7.22
C ILE A 51 -12.98 9.13 8.41
N ALA A 52 -14.31 9.24 8.41
CA ALA A 52 -15.04 9.87 9.50
C ALA A 52 -14.84 9.15 10.85
N LEU A 53 -14.79 7.81 10.85
CA LEU A 53 -14.47 7.01 12.03
C LEU A 53 -13.03 7.21 12.48
N TYR A 54 -12.09 7.33 11.54
CA TYR A 54 -10.70 7.62 11.86
C TYR A 54 -10.54 8.99 12.52
N VAL A 55 -11.11 10.04 11.94
CA VAL A 55 -11.11 11.40 12.53
C VAL A 55 -11.88 11.42 13.86
N GLY A 56 -13.05 10.79 13.92
CA GLY A 56 -13.85 10.69 15.14
C GLY A 56 -13.13 9.95 16.26
N GLY A 57 -12.37 8.89 15.94
CA GLY A 57 -11.51 8.19 16.88
C GLY A 57 -10.40 9.09 17.43
N TRP A 58 -9.74 9.87 16.58
CA TRP A 58 -8.76 10.87 17.03
C TRP A 58 -9.38 11.93 17.96
N LEU A 59 -10.56 12.46 17.62
CA LEU A 59 -11.31 13.39 18.49
C LEU A 59 -11.64 12.75 19.86
N LEU A 60 -12.08 11.48 19.86
CA LEU A 60 -12.35 10.73 21.08
C LEU A 60 -11.09 10.64 21.96
N TRP A 61 -9.94 10.27 21.39
CA TRP A 61 -8.69 10.14 22.14
C TRP A 61 -8.18 11.49 22.67
N CYS A 62 -8.34 12.57 21.91
CA CYS A 62 -8.04 13.93 22.36
C CYS A 62 -8.94 14.35 23.53
N GLY A 63 -10.19 13.85 23.61
CA GLY A 63 -11.10 14.09 24.73
C GLY A 63 -10.61 13.56 26.09
N PHE A 64 -9.62 12.67 26.13
CA PHE A 64 -8.97 12.21 27.37
C PHE A 64 -7.90 13.19 27.90
N THR A 65 -7.59 14.27 27.17
CA THR A 65 -6.62 15.29 27.59
C THR A 65 -7.34 16.41 28.35
N PRO A 66 -7.18 16.52 29.68
CA PRO A 66 -7.83 17.57 30.46
C PRO A 66 -7.42 18.96 29.99
N GLY A 67 -8.39 19.84 29.81
CA GLY A 67 -8.15 21.24 29.44
C GLY A 67 -7.88 21.50 27.95
N LEU A 68 -7.85 20.48 27.08
CA LEU A 68 -7.61 20.66 25.64
C LEU A 68 -8.79 21.37 24.94
N GLY A 69 -10.02 21.04 25.34
CA GLY A 69 -11.24 21.58 24.74
C GLY A 69 -12.16 20.50 24.16
N GLY A 70 -13.28 20.92 23.60
CA GLY A 70 -14.25 20.04 22.96
C GLY A 70 -14.30 20.25 21.44
N ILE A 71 -15.15 19.50 20.74
CA ILE A 71 -15.33 19.65 19.29
C ILE A 71 -15.79 21.07 18.89
N ALA A 72 -16.53 21.77 19.75
CA ALA A 72 -16.99 23.13 19.51
C ALA A 72 -15.86 24.16 19.49
N THR A 73 -14.74 23.88 20.16
CA THR A 73 -13.55 24.74 20.23
C THR A 73 -12.38 24.12 19.47
N ILE A 74 -12.64 23.22 18.52
CA ILE A 74 -11.62 22.48 17.77
C ILE A 74 -10.57 23.39 17.11
N GLY A 75 -11.01 24.56 16.64
CA GLY A 75 -10.12 25.56 16.02
C GLY A 75 -8.98 26.02 16.92
N ASP A 76 -9.14 25.94 18.25
CA ASP A 76 -8.16 26.41 19.22
C ASP A 76 -7.10 25.36 19.56
N TRP A 77 -7.40 24.06 19.39
CA TRP A 77 -6.57 22.99 19.94
C TRP A 77 -6.17 21.90 18.94
N TRP A 78 -6.78 21.84 17.76
CA TRP A 78 -6.50 20.77 16.79
C TRP A 78 -5.03 20.71 16.34
N LEU A 79 -4.28 21.80 16.47
CA LEU A 79 -2.85 21.88 16.17
C LEU A 79 -1.95 21.75 17.40
N ALA A 80 -2.51 21.49 18.58
CA ALA A 80 -1.72 21.36 19.79
C ALA A 80 -0.78 20.13 19.71
N PRO A 81 0.45 20.22 20.25
CA PRO A 81 1.41 19.12 20.34
C PRO A 81 0.82 17.76 20.74
N VAL A 82 0.10 17.73 21.87
CA VAL A 82 -0.53 16.51 22.41
C VAL A 82 -1.57 15.90 21.45
N ALA A 83 -2.25 16.72 20.64
CA ALA A 83 -3.19 16.26 19.65
C ALA A 83 -2.46 15.56 18.48
N PHE A 84 -1.28 16.06 18.09
CA PHE A 84 -0.41 15.40 17.11
C PHE A 84 0.19 14.09 17.63
N GLU A 85 0.70 14.06 18.86
CA GLU A 85 1.21 12.84 19.50
C GLU A 85 0.14 11.74 19.52
N LYS A 86 -1.08 12.09 19.93
CA LYS A 86 -2.22 11.16 19.90
C LYS A 86 -2.60 10.74 18.50
N ALA A 87 -2.50 11.62 17.50
CA ALA A 87 -2.73 11.26 16.11
C ALA A 87 -1.73 10.20 15.62
N ILE A 88 -0.45 10.31 15.98
CA ILE A 88 0.58 9.32 15.63
C ILE A 88 0.29 7.96 16.26
N VAL A 89 0.03 7.92 17.58
CA VAL A 89 -0.31 6.67 18.28
C VAL A 89 -1.60 6.06 17.71
N TRP A 90 -2.63 6.89 17.49
CA TRP A 90 -3.89 6.44 16.93
C TRP A 90 -3.74 5.87 15.53
N SER A 91 -2.94 6.52 14.68
CA SER A 91 -2.71 6.04 13.32
C SER A 91 -2.00 4.70 13.30
N LEU A 92 -0.98 4.52 14.14
CA LEU A 92 -0.31 3.23 14.30
C LEU A 92 -1.28 2.15 14.79
N LEU A 93 -2.14 2.46 15.76
CA LEU A 93 -3.15 1.52 16.25
C LEU A 93 -4.19 1.18 15.16
N PHE A 94 -4.70 2.18 14.46
CA PHE A 94 -5.73 2.03 13.42
C PHE A 94 -5.21 1.16 12.26
N GLU A 95 -3.99 1.40 11.81
CA GLU A 95 -3.29 0.58 10.82
C GLU A 95 -3.01 -0.83 11.36
N GLY A 96 -2.52 -0.93 12.60
CA GLY A 96 -2.23 -2.19 13.27
C GLY A 96 -3.45 -3.09 13.44
N LEU A 97 -4.62 -2.52 13.72
CA LEU A 97 -5.90 -3.25 13.76
C LEU A 97 -6.34 -3.72 12.36
N GLY A 98 -5.71 -3.26 11.29
CA GLY A 98 -6.15 -3.53 9.91
C GLY A 98 -7.39 -2.76 9.53
N LEU A 99 -7.68 -1.66 10.24
CA LEU A 99 -8.72 -0.72 9.87
C LEU A 99 -8.22 0.21 8.76
N GLY A 100 -6.95 0.57 8.73
CA GLY A 100 -6.34 1.48 7.75
C GLY A 100 -6.12 0.90 6.35
N CYS A 101 -4.90 1.02 5.86
CA CYS A 101 -4.46 0.53 4.56
C CYS A 101 -4.68 -0.99 4.43
N GLY A 102 -5.04 -1.46 3.23
CA GLY A 102 -5.26 -2.88 3.00
C GLY A 102 -6.63 -3.39 3.44
N SER A 103 -7.59 -2.51 3.75
CA SER A 103 -8.96 -2.86 4.14
C SER A 103 -10.04 -2.49 3.11
N GLY A 104 -11.06 -3.34 3.03
CA GLY A 104 -12.25 -3.17 2.19
C GLY A 104 -12.11 -3.61 0.73
N PRO A 105 -13.19 -3.45 -0.07
CA PRO A 105 -13.28 -4.05 -1.41
C PRO A 105 -12.23 -3.60 -2.43
N LEU A 106 -11.75 -2.36 -2.36
CA LEU A 106 -10.70 -1.83 -3.25
C LEU A 106 -9.28 -2.34 -2.88
N THR A 107 -9.17 -3.21 -1.88
CA THR A 107 -7.94 -3.93 -1.53
C THR A 107 -8.08 -5.45 -1.73
N GLY A 108 -9.18 -5.90 -2.35
CA GLY A 108 -9.47 -7.31 -2.56
C GLY A 108 -10.03 -8.02 -1.31
N ARG A 109 -10.62 -7.27 -0.37
CA ARG A 109 -11.28 -7.83 0.83
C ARG A 109 -12.77 -7.51 0.83
N TYR A 110 -13.60 -8.54 0.88
CA TYR A 110 -15.06 -8.35 0.85
C TYR A 110 -15.71 -8.83 2.14
N LEU A 111 -15.52 -10.11 2.48
CA LEU A 111 -16.15 -10.71 3.66
C LEU A 111 -15.20 -11.72 4.33
N PRO A 112 -14.60 -11.37 5.49
CA PRO A 112 -14.65 -10.06 6.15
C PRO A 112 -13.91 -8.97 5.34
N PRO A 113 -14.32 -7.68 5.46
CA PRO A 113 -13.64 -6.58 4.79
C PRO A 113 -12.30 -6.19 5.46
N LEU A 114 -12.01 -6.76 6.64
CA LEU A 114 -10.83 -6.46 7.44
C LEU A 114 -10.00 -7.73 7.68
N GLY A 115 -8.69 -7.57 7.78
CA GLY A 115 -7.76 -8.61 8.22
C GLY A 115 -7.21 -8.27 9.61
N GLY A 116 -5.95 -7.82 9.68
CA GLY A 116 -5.39 -7.16 10.86
C GLY A 116 -5.60 -7.95 12.15
N PHE A 117 -6.25 -7.35 13.15
CA PHE A 117 -6.45 -7.97 14.47
C PHE A 117 -7.23 -9.30 14.40
N LEU A 118 -8.15 -9.45 13.44
CA LEU A 118 -8.89 -10.69 13.22
C LEU A 118 -7.95 -11.83 12.81
N TYR A 119 -6.74 -11.53 12.34
CA TYR A 119 -5.73 -12.50 11.95
C TYR A 119 -4.56 -12.56 12.94
N PHE A 120 -3.97 -11.42 13.27
CA PHE A 120 -2.76 -11.31 14.07
C PHE A 120 -2.93 -11.78 15.52
N LEU A 121 -4.16 -11.78 16.06
CA LEU A 121 -4.46 -12.34 17.39
C LEU A 121 -4.67 -13.87 17.41
N ARG A 122 -4.51 -14.56 16.28
CA ARG A 122 -4.70 -16.02 16.18
C ARG A 122 -3.37 -16.76 16.07
N PRO A 123 -3.03 -17.65 17.03
CA PRO A 123 -1.92 -18.58 16.88
C PRO A 123 -2.12 -19.49 15.66
N GLY A 124 -1.02 -19.95 15.06
CA GLY A 124 -1.04 -20.87 13.92
C GLY A 124 -1.31 -20.20 12.55
N THR A 125 -1.54 -18.89 12.54
CA THR A 125 -1.61 -18.08 11.30
C THR A 125 -0.24 -17.96 10.64
N THR A 126 -0.17 -17.83 9.31
CA THR A 126 1.10 -17.71 8.60
C THR A 126 1.75 -16.34 8.85
N LYS A 127 3.06 -16.32 9.07
CA LYS A 127 3.85 -15.09 9.26
C LYS A 127 5.10 -15.09 8.39
N ARG A 128 5.75 -13.93 8.31
CA ARG A 128 7.02 -13.74 7.60
C ARG A 128 8.08 -13.27 8.61
N ALA A 129 8.77 -14.22 9.25
CA ALA A 129 9.84 -13.90 10.19
C ALA A 129 11.03 -13.23 9.47
N ARG A 130 11.65 -12.23 10.10
CA ARG A 130 12.82 -11.55 9.51
C ARG A 130 14.05 -12.46 9.43
N PHE A 131 14.18 -13.35 10.41
CA PHE A 131 15.26 -14.32 10.54
C PHE A 131 14.68 -15.74 10.69
N PRO A 132 14.38 -16.42 9.58
CA PRO A 132 13.72 -17.72 9.60
C PRO A 132 14.48 -18.85 10.33
N SER A 133 15.79 -18.68 10.51
CA SER A 133 16.66 -19.66 11.20
C SER A 133 16.61 -19.57 12.73
N LEU A 134 15.97 -18.54 13.32
CA LEU A 134 15.92 -18.39 14.77
C LEU A 134 14.97 -19.42 15.41
N PRO A 135 15.39 -20.13 16.48
CA PRO A 135 14.65 -21.27 17.02
C PRO A 135 13.28 -20.90 17.60
N VAL A 136 13.16 -19.72 18.22
CA VAL A 136 11.93 -19.28 18.90
C VAL A 136 11.01 -18.49 17.97
N VAL A 137 11.58 -17.60 17.17
CA VAL A 137 10.82 -16.58 16.41
C VAL A 137 10.87 -16.76 14.90
N GLY A 138 11.69 -17.68 14.38
CA GLY A 138 11.91 -17.90 12.95
C GLY A 138 10.85 -18.74 12.23
N GLY A 139 9.94 -19.38 12.96
CA GLY A 139 8.91 -20.26 12.37
C GLY A 139 7.97 -19.55 11.38
N ILE A 140 7.36 -20.32 10.47
CA ILE A 140 6.42 -19.80 9.46
C ILE A 140 5.00 -19.56 9.99
N ARG A 141 4.71 -19.96 11.23
CA ARG A 141 3.41 -19.77 11.90
C ARG A 141 3.56 -18.87 13.13
N ARG A 142 2.55 -18.04 13.40
CA ARG A 142 2.49 -17.20 14.60
C ARG A 142 2.39 -18.09 15.84
N SER A 143 3.35 -17.92 16.73
CA SER A 143 3.38 -18.54 18.04
C SER A 143 2.47 -17.78 19.02
N ARG A 144 2.29 -18.33 20.23
CA ARG A 144 1.63 -17.59 21.32
C ARG A 144 2.40 -16.35 21.74
N LEU A 145 3.74 -16.37 21.64
CA LEU A 145 4.59 -15.21 21.93
C LEU A 145 4.30 -14.08 20.93
N ASP A 146 4.22 -14.41 19.64
CA ASP A 146 3.97 -13.42 18.58
C ASP A 146 2.62 -12.72 18.80
N VAL A 147 1.59 -13.52 19.14
CA VAL A 147 0.25 -13.03 19.47
C VAL A 147 0.25 -12.18 20.74
N ALA A 148 1.00 -12.58 21.78
CA ALA A 148 1.11 -11.83 23.02
C ALA A 148 1.81 -10.48 22.82
N LEU A 149 2.88 -10.43 22.00
CA LEU A 149 3.56 -9.18 21.64
C LEU A 149 2.62 -8.22 20.90
N TYR A 150 1.83 -8.74 19.96
CA TYR A 150 0.85 -7.93 19.23
C TYR A 150 -0.30 -7.44 20.13
N ALA A 151 -0.83 -8.29 21.01
CA ALA A 151 -1.83 -7.89 22.01
C ALA A 151 -1.29 -6.83 22.99
N ALA A 152 -0.05 -6.99 23.44
CA ALA A 152 0.64 -6.01 24.28
C ALA A 152 0.80 -4.67 23.57
N LEU A 153 1.11 -4.67 22.26
CA LEU A 153 1.19 -3.45 21.47
C LEU A 153 -0.16 -2.71 21.44
N ILE A 154 -1.25 -3.41 21.18
CA ILE A 154 -2.60 -2.84 21.19
C ILE A 154 -2.89 -2.20 22.56
N ALA A 155 -2.64 -2.94 23.65
CA ALA A 155 -2.85 -2.44 25.01
C ALA A 155 -1.99 -1.21 25.33
N ALA A 156 -0.72 -1.22 24.90
CA ALA A 156 0.19 -0.08 25.08
C ALA A 156 -0.28 1.16 24.31
N CYS A 157 -0.77 1.00 23.08
CA CYS A 157 -1.34 2.11 22.30
C CYS A 157 -2.58 2.69 22.98
N VAL A 158 -3.50 1.84 23.44
CA VAL A 158 -4.70 2.30 24.15
C VAL A 158 -4.32 3.03 25.44
N ARG A 159 -3.35 2.50 26.20
CA ARG A 159 -2.84 3.16 27.42
C ARG A 159 -2.27 4.54 27.12
N ALA A 160 -1.50 4.70 26.05
CA ALA A 160 -0.99 6.00 25.61
C ALA A 160 -2.13 6.95 25.20
N LEU A 161 -3.13 6.46 24.47
CA LEU A 161 -4.23 7.28 23.98
C LEU A 161 -5.17 7.80 25.09
N VAL A 162 -5.35 7.04 26.18
CA VAL A 162 -6.15 7.48 27.34
C VAL A 162 -5.37 8.34 28.33
N ALA A 163 -4.04 8.43 28.19
CA ALA A 163 -3.24 9.31 29.04
C ALA A 163 -3.61 10.78 28.78
N ALA A 164 -3.50 11.62 29.81
CA ALA A 164 -3.73 13.05 29.68
C ALA A 164 -2.78 13.66 28.64
N ALA A 165 -1.50 13.35 28.73
CA ALA A 165 -0.48 13.58 27.70
C ALA A 165 0.42 12.34 27.64
N PRO A 166 0.62 11.72 26.46
CA PRO A 166 1.50 10.55 26.34
C PRO A 166 2.96 10.93 26.61
N GLY A 167 3.56 10.44 27.70
CA GLY A 167 4.98 10.65 27.98
C GLY A 167 5.85 9.47 27.54
N THR A 168 7.15 9.54 27.86
CA THR A 168 8.10 8.44 27.62
C THR A 168 7.63 7.11 28.21
N GLY A 169 6.99 7.15 29.39
CA GLY A 169 6.44 5.97 30.06
C GLY A 169 5.35 5.28 29.24
N GLU A 170 4.57 6.03 28.48
CA GLU A 170 3.50 5.59 27.58
C GLU A 170 4.05 5.10 26.23
N LEU A 171 4.97 5.87 25.65
CA LEU A 171 5.42 5.72 24.26
C LEU A 171 6.56 4.70 24.10
N LEU A 172 7.51 4.62 25.04
CA LEU A 172 8.66 3.71 24.93
C LEU A 172 8.25 2.23 24.82
N PRO A 173 7.25 1.72 25.58
CA PRO A 173 6.77 0.35 25.39
C PRO A 173 6.26 0.09 23.96
N ILE A 174 5.60 1.07 23.33
CA ILE A 174 5.12 0.94 21.94
C ILE A 174 6.31 0.80 21.00
N VAL A 175 7.32 1.67 21.13
CA VAL A 175 8.55 1.61 20.31
C VAL A 175 9.25 0.25 20.43
N VAL A 176 9.41 -0.26 21.65
CA VAL A 176 10.04 -1.57 21.90
C VAL A 176 9.22 -2.70 21.29
N LEU A 177 7.89 -2.67 21.44
CA LEU A 177 7.00 -3.69 20.90
C LEU A 177 6.95 -3.68 19.37
N VAL A 178 6.95 -2.51 18.73
CA VAL A 178 7.06 -2.37 17.28
C VAL A 178 8.37 -2.99 16.78
N GLY A 179 9.49 -2.67 17.43
CA GLY A 179 10.80 -3.26 17.10
C GLY A 179 10.81 -4.78 17.25
N ALA A 180 10.29 -5.30 18.35
CA ALA A 180 10.17 -6.74 18.60
C ALA A 180 9.31 -7.44 17.53
N LEU A 181 8.16 -6.85 17.17
CA LEU A 181 7.30 -7.38 16.10
C LEU A 181 7.98 -7.33 14.73
N GLY A 182 8.81 -6.33 14.44
CA GLY A 182 9.63 -6.28 13.21
C GLY A 182 10.62 -7.42 13.06
N VAL A 183 11.14 -7.94 14.18
CA VAL A 183 12.02 -9.13 14.18
C VAL A 183 11.19 -10.40 13.96
N VAL A 184 10.06 -10.51 14.66
CA VAL A 184 9.25 -11.74 14.75
C VAL A 184 8.35 -11.95 13.53
N ASP A 185 7.79 -10.87 12.97
CA ASP A 185 6.88 -10.88 11.83
C ASP A 185 6.90 -9.55 11.09
N ARG A 186 7.62 -9.52 9.96
CA ARG A 186 7.73 -8.33 9.11
C ARG A 186 6.37 -7.84 8.60
N THR A 187 5.38 -8.73 8.49
CA THR A 187 4.03 -8.35 8.04
C THR A 187 3.39 -7.38 9.00
N ILE A 188 3.49 -7.64 10.31
CA ILE A 188 2.90 -6.78 11.35
C ILE A 188 3.64 -5.44 11.38
N PHE A 189 4.96 -5.45 11.28
CA PHE A 189 5.76 -4.22 11.24
C PHE A 189 5.39 -3.30 10.08
N LEU A 190 5.21 -3.87 8.89
CA LEU A 190 4.75 -3.12 7.71
C LEU A 190 3.29 -2.70 7.83
N ALA A 191 2.42 -3.55 8.39
CA ALA A 191 1.03 -3.21 8.66
C ALA A 191 0.88 -2.05 9.64
N LEU A 192 1.79 -1.91 10.60
CA LEU A 192 1.85 -0.78 11.53
C LEU A 192 2.39 0.52 10.90
N ARG A 193 2.85 0.45 9.64
CA ARG A 193 3.53 1.54 8.95
C ARG A 193 4.70 2.10 9.77
N ALA A 194 5.47 1.17 10.34
CA ALA A 194 6.53 1.48 11.29
C ALA A 194 7.63 2.36 10.69
N GLU A 195 7.78 2.39 9.36
CA GLU A 195 8.72 3.28 8.66
C GLU A 195 8.48 4.77 8.95
N HIS A 196 7.27 5.15 9.35
CA HIS A 196 6.95 6.52 9.67
C HIS A 196 6.27 6.71 11.03
N TYR A 197 5.19 6.00 11.35
CA TYR A 197 4.57 6.15 12.68
C TYR A 197 5.50 5.61 13.77
N GLY A 198 6.12 4.45 13.54
CA GLY A 198 7.14 3.91 14.42
C GLY A 198 8.34 4.84 14.56
N THR A 199 8.85 5.36 13.45
CA THR A 199 9.95 6.34 13.44
C THR A 199 9.58 7.63 14.19
N THR A 200 8.37 8.15 14.02
CA THR A 200 7.89 9.35 14.74
C THR A 200 7.77 9.08 16.24
N LEU A 201 7.34 7.88 16.65
CA LEU A 201 7.34 7.51 18.08
C LEU A 201 8.75 7.45 18.67
N VAL A 202 9.75 7.00 17.88
CA VAL A 202 11.16 7.07 18.32
C VAL A 202 11.58 8.53 18.52
N VAL A 203 11.21 9.43 17.61
CA VAL A 203 11.45 10.88 17.77
C VAL A 203 10.83 11.41 19.06
N LEU A 204 9.53 11.14 19.29
CA LEU A 204 8.81 11.59 20.48
C LEU A 204 9.43 11.07 21.80
N VAL A 205 10.04 9.89 21.77
CA VAL A 205 10.68 9.28 22.95
C VAL A 205 12.11 9.77 23.18
N ALA A 206 12.87 9.98 22.10
CA ALA A 206 14.31 10.20 22.16
C ALA A 206 14.73 11.68 22.08
N ALA A 207 13.84 12.57 21.63
CA ALA A 207 14.10 13.99 21.56
C ALA A 207 14.18 14.63 22.95
N THR A 208 14.92 15.73 23.04
CA THR A 208 15.06 16.55 24.25
C THR A 208 14.23 17.82 24.14
N GLY A 209 13.26 18.03 25.02
CA GLY A 209 12.38 19.21 24.93
C GLY A 209 11.55 19.21 23.64
N ASP A 210 11.45 20.37 22.98
CA ASP A 210 10.64 20.55 21.77
C ASP A 210 11.34 20.11 20.46
N ASP A 211 12.56 19.56 20.54
CA ASP A 211 13.32 19.05 19.39
C ASP A 211 12.55 17.93 18.62
N TRP A 212 11.53 17.34 19.24
CA TRP A 212 10.71 16.31 18.61
C TRP A 212 9.93 16.86 17.40
N ILE A 213 9.57 18.16 17.38
CA ILE A 213 8.86 18.77 16.25
C ILE A 213 9.77 18.76 15.02
N ALA A 214 11.01 19.22 15.16
CA ALA A 214 12.02 19.18 14.10
C ALA A 214 12.27 17.74 13.61
N GLY A 215 12.29 16.76 14.52
CA GLY A 215 12.38 15.34 14.15
C GLY A 215 11.16 14.83 13.39
N ALA A 216 9.95 15.22 13.78
CA ALA A 216 8.71 14.85 13.11
C ALA A 216 8.58 15.51 11.73
N GLU A 217 9.01 16.77 11.60
CA GLU A 217 9.17 17.46 10.32
C GLU A 217 10.12 16.70 9.40
N ALA A 218 11.27 16.25 9.91
CA ALA A 218 12.22 15.46 9.14
C ALA A 218 11.58 14.17 8.59
N VAL A 219 10.80 13.45 9.42
CA VAL A 219 10.04 12.27 8.97
C VAL A 219 9.07 12.65 7.85
N GLN A 220 8.30 13.72 8.03
CA GLN A 220 7.28 14.17 7.08
C GLN A 220 7.89 14.60 5.74
N LEU A 221 8.99 15.38 5.78
CA LEU A 221 9.76 15.79 4.61
C LEU A 221 10.34 14.58 3.87
N ALA A 222 10.88 13.61 4.59
CA ALA A 222 11.42 12.39 3.97
C ALA A 222 10.35 11.62 3.20
N LEU A 223 9.14 11.48 3.75
CA LEU A 223 8.02 10.81 3.08
C LEU A 223 7.69 11.48 1.74
N TRP A 224 7.51 12.80 1.71
CA TRP A 224 7.21 13.52 0.47
C TRP A 224 8.38 13.49 -0.52
N CYS A 225 9.60 13.76 -0.05
CA CYS A 225 10.79 13.77 -0.88
C CYS A 225 11.00 12.42 -1.57
N TRP A 226 10.99 11.30 -0.82
CA TRP A 226 11.21 9.99 -1.42
C TRP A 226 10.03 9.50 -2.26
N ALA A 227 8.80 9.85 -1.89
CA ALA A 227 7.65 9.58 -2.75
C ALA A 227 7.77 10.33 -4.08
N GLY A 228 8.27 11.58 -4.09
CA GLY A 228 8.60 12.34 -5.29
C GLY A 228 9.77 11.73 -6.09
N VAL A 229 10.89 11.40 -5.42
CA VAL A 229 12.07 10.77 -6.07
C VAL A 229 11.69 9.46 -6.75
N SER A 230 10.83 8.66 -6.10
CA SER A 230 10.39 7.39 -6.67
C SER A 230 9.57 7.54 -7.96
N LYS A 231 9.10 8.75 -8.29
CA LYS A 231 8.41 9.10 -9.54
C LYS A 231 9.33 9.60 -10.65
N LEU A 232 10.64 9.74 -10.40
CA LEU A 232 11.66 10.08 -11.39
C LEU A 232 11.98 8.89 -12.31
N ASN A 233 10.96 8.37 -13.00
CA ASN A 233 11.05 7.28 -13.95
C ASN A 233 9.86 7.30 -14.93
N HIS A 234 9.75 6.27 -15.77
CA HIS A 234 8.71 6.17 -16.80
C HIS A 234 7.41 5.48 -16.35
N HIS A 235 7.31 5.02 -15.10
CA HIS A 235 6.14 4.30 -14.59
C HIS A 235 4.97 5.24 -14.28
N PHE A 236 5.27 6.40 -13.69
CA PHE A 236 4.25 7.30 -13.11
C PHE A 236 3.17 7.79 -14.09
N PRO A 237 3.45 8.06 -15.38
CA PRO A 237 2.40 8.38 -16.36
C PRO A 237 1.31 7.30 -16.48
N SER A 238 1.68 6.03 -16.35
CA SER A 238 0.69 4.92 -16.38
C SER A 238 -0.17 4.93 -15.12
N VAL A 239 0.42 5.22 -13.96
CA VAL A 239 -0.31 5.36 -12.69
C VAL A 239 -1.35 6.45 -12.77
N VAL A 240 -0.98 7.63 -13.28
CA VAL A 240 -1.93 8.76 -13.43
C VAL A 240 -3.11 8.34 -14.31
N GLY A 241 -2.86 7.69 -15.45
CA GLY A 241 -3.94 7.24 -16.33
C GLY A 241 -4.86 6.19 -15.69
N VAL A 242 -4.28 5.20 -15.01
CA VAL A 242 -5.04 4.17 -14.27
C VAL A 242 -5.84 4.80 -13.12
N MET A 243 -5.24 5.70 -12.36
CA MET A 243 -5.84 6.34 -11.19
C MET A 243 -7.02 7.24 -11.59
N VAL A 244 -6.86 8.07 -12.63
CA VAL A 244 -7.94 8.90 -13.17
C VAL A 244 -9.09 8.02 -13.71
N SER A 245 -8.77 6.89 -14.34
CA SER A 245 -9.79 5.93 -14.81
C SER A 245 -10.53 5.25 -13.67
N ASN A 246 -9.92 5.11 -12.49
CA ASN A 246 -10.56 4.55 -11.30
C ASN A 246 -11.38 5.55 -10.48
N SER A 247 -11.10 6.85 -10.62
CA SER A 247 -11.68 7.88 -9.76
C SER A 247 -13.21 7.87 -9.79
N PRO A 248 -13.86 7.96 -8.61
CA PRO A 248 -15.31 8.15 -8.55
C PRO A 248 -15.76 9.53 -9.03
N LEU A 249 -14.89 10.54 -9.00
CA LEU A 249 -15.23 11.94 -9.32
C LEU A 249 -14.95 12.30 -10.78
N THR A 250 -14.02 11.62 -11.47
CA THR A 250 -13.67 11.89 -12.87
C THR A 250 -14.19 10.80 -13.83
N ARG A 251 -15.47 10.44 -13.70
CA ARG A 251 -16.16 9.41 -14.53
C ARG A 251 -16.44 9.80 -15.98
N MET A 252 -16.02 10.99 -16.40
CA MET A 252 -16.29 11.49 -17.75
C MET A 252 -15.49 10.71 -18.79
N ARG A 253 -16.18 10.03 -19.71
CA ARG A 253 -15.56 9.22 -20.77
C ARG A 253 -14.47 9.98 -21.53
N TRP A 254 -14.74 11.22 -21.93
CA TRP A 254 -13.78 12.03 -22.70
C TRP A 254 -12.46 12.27 -21.96
N LEU A 255 -12.51 12.42 -20.63
CA LEU A 255 -11.32 12.66 -19.81
C LEU A 255 -10.52 11.37 -19.64
N ARG A 256 -11.21 10.26 -19.33
CA ARG A 256 -10.60 8.93 -19.20
C ARG A 256 -9.90 8.50 -20.50
N THR A 257 -10.57 8.64 -21.64
CA THR A 257 -9.97 8.31 -22.95
C THR A 257 -8.77 9.19 -23.29
N ARG A 258 -8.76 10.46 -22.85
CA ARG A 258 -7.61 11.37 -23.07
C ARG A 258 -6.38 11.03 -22.21
N MET A 259 -6.49 10.12 -21.24
CA MET A 259 -5.31 9.60 -20.53
C MET A 259 -4.47 8.65 -21.39
N TYR A 260 -5.04 8.15 -22.49
CA TYR A 260 -4.44 7.16 -23.39
C TYR A 260 -4.11 7.78 -24.75
N ARG A 261 -3.09 7.25 -25.45
CA ARG A 261 -2.63 7.80 -26.74
C ARG A 261 -3.73 7.76 -27.79
N ALA A 262 -4.43 6.63 -27.93
CA ALA A 262 -5.53 6.47 -28.86
C ALA A 262 -6.46 5.34 -28.39
N TYR A 263 -7.37 5.63 -27.45
CA TYR A 263 -8.34 4.63 -26.99
C TYR A 263 -9.31 4.21 -28.12
N PRO A 264 -9.61 2.91 -28.31
CA PRO A 264 -9.12 1.76 -27.54
C PRO A 264 -7.83 1.10 -28.08
N ASP A 265 -7.34 1.52 -29.24
CA ASP A 265 -6.26 0.81 -29.96
C ASP A 265 -4.86 0.98 -29.34
N ASP A 266 -4.63 2.06 -28.59
CA ASP A 266 -3.38 2.35 -27.90
C ASP A 266 -3.60 2.88 -26.47
N LEU A 267 -3.40 2.00 -25.49
CA LEU A 267 -3.53 2.30 -24.05
C LEU A 267 -2.22 2.74 -23.40
N ARG A 268 -1.21 3.12 -24.18
CA ARG A 268 -0.01 3.77 -23.63
C ARG A 268 -0.36 5.18 -23.11
N PRO A 269 0.36 5.71 -22.11
CA PRO A 269 0.07 7.04 -21.56
C PRO A 269 0.13 8.12 -22.64
N SER A 270 -0.90 8.98 -22.65
CA SER A 270 -0.99 10.13 -23.54
C SER A 270 -0.04 11.26 -23.11
N ARG A 271 0.07 12.30 -23.94
CA ARG A 271 0.78 13.54 -23.57
C ARG A 271 0.15 14.21 -22.34
N LEU A 272 -1.17 14.11 -22.16
CA LEU A 272 -1.85 14.66 -20.99
C LEU A 272 -1.49 13.88 -19.72
N ALA A 273 -1.51 12.55 -19.77
CA ALA A 273 -1.10 11.72 -18.63
C ALA A 273 0.36 11.96 -18.24
N VAL A 274 1.25 12.11 -19.24
CA VAL A 274 2.67 12.45 -19.02
C VAL A 274 2.82 13.84 -18.41
N ALA A 275 2.11 14.86 -18.91
CA ALA A 275 2.16 16.21 -18.37
C ALA A 275 1.65 16.28 -16.92
N MET A 276 0.52 15.61 -16.64
CA MET A 276 -0.02 15.50 -15.28
C MET A 276 0.93 14.75 -14.33
N ALA A 277 1.58 13.69 -14.81
CA ALA A 277 2.59 12.97 -14.03
C ALA A 277 3.77 13.87 -13.67
N HIS A 278 4.33 14.61 -14.63
CA HIS A 278 5.41 15.55 -14.34
C HIS A 278 4.98 16.68 -13.40
N ALA A 279 3.76 17.22 -13.55
CA ALA A 279 3.22 18.22 -12.62
C ALA A 279 3.09 17.66 -11.19
N GLY A 280 2.57 16.44 -11.06
CA GLY A 280 2.50 15.74 -9.77
C GLY A 280 3.88 15.54 -9.15
N THR A 281 4.86 15.05 -9.92
CA THR A 281 6.25 14.89 -9.45
C THR A 281 6.87 16.23 -9.03
N ALA A 282 6.66 17.29 -9.78
CA ALA A 282 7.17 18.62 -9.45
C ALA A 282 6.55 19.16 -8.16
N LEU A 283 5.24 18.98 -7.96
CA LEU A 283 4.57 19.37 -6.71
C LEU A 283 5.10 18.55 -5.52
N GLU A 284 5.23 17.25 -5.67
CA GLU A 284 5.64 16.35 -4.58
C GLU A 284 7.10 16.53 -4.16
N LEU A 285 7.97 17.02 -5.06
CA LEU A 285 9.34 17.43 -4.74
C LEU A 285 9.43 18.91 -4.29
N GLY A 286 8.58 19.79 -4.83
CA GLY A 286 8.64 21.23 -4.56
C GLY A 286 8.01 21.63 -3.24
N VAL A 287 6.84 21.06 -2.90
CA VAL A 287 6.13 21.32 -1.64
C VAL A 287 7.02 21.08 -0.41
N PRO A 288 7.69 19.92 -0.23
CA PRO A 288 8.53 19.72 0.94
C PRO A 288 9.68 20.72 1.03
N LEU A 289 10.23 21.21 -0.10
CA LEU A 289 11.24 22.27 -0.07
C LEU A 289 10.65 23.59 0.44
N VAL A 290 9.45 23.96 0.01
CA VAL A 290 8.78 25.16 0.53
C VAL A 290 8.53 25.02 2.02
N LEU A 291 7.98 23.88 2.46
CA LEU A 291 7.68 23.64 3.87
C LEU A 291 8.94 23.61 4.75
N ALA A 292 10.06 23.08 4.24
CA ALA A 292 11.32 23.00 4.98
C ALA A 292 12.04 24.36 5.15
N PHE A 293 11.81 25.32 4.25
CA PHE A 293 12.59 26.56 4.20
C PHE A 293 11.78 27.85 4.37
N ALA A 294 10.44 27.79 4.31
CA ALA A 294 9.60 28.96 4.50
C ALA A 294 9.29 29.18 5.99
N ALA A 295 9.97 30.16 6.61
CA ALA A 295 9.69 30.62 7.97
C ALA A 295 8.42 31.50 8.04
N GLY A 296 7.27 30.92 7.69
CA GLY A 296 5.97 31.59 7.71
C GLY A 296 5.64 32.42 6.46
N GLY A 297 4.64 33.30 6.61
CA GLY A 297 4.21 34.25 5.59
C GLY A 297 3.57 33.62 4.33
N PRO A 298 3.52 34.38 3.21
CA PRO A 298 2.85 33.94 2.00
C PRO A 298 3.45 32.68 1.36
N ALA A 299 4.77 32.50 1.44
CA ALA A 299 5.45 31.33 0.87
C ALA A 299 4.99 30.03 1.55
N LEU A 300 4.98 29.99 2.88
CA LEU A 300 4.48 28.85 3.63
C LEU A 300 3.00 28.59 3.34
N THR A 301 2.19 29.66 3.29
CA THR A 301 0.76 29.55 3.00
C THR A 301 0.53 28.92 1.62
N VAL A 302 1.26 29.35 0.59
CA VAL A 302 1.20 28.73 -0.74
C VAL A 302 1.65 27.26 -0.68
N GLY A 303 2.73 26.95 0.05
CA GLY A 303 3.20 25.57 0.25
C GLY A 303 2.12 24.65 0.84
N LEU A 304 1.46 25.10 1.91
CA LEU A 304 0.36 24.37 2.56
C LEU A 304 -0.87 24.21 1.64
N ILE A 305 -1.22 25.24 0.86
CA ILE A 305 -2.30 25.16 -0.13
C ILE A 305 -1.96 24.13 -1.22
N LEU A 306 -0.75 24.17 -1.77
CA LEU A 306 -0.32 23.23 -2.80
C LEU A 306 -0.27 21.79 -2.28
N MET A 307 0.21 21.60 -1.04
CA MET A 307 0.15 20.32 -0.33
C MET A 307 -1.31 19.82 -0.24
N LEU A 308 -2.22 20.68 0.23
CA LEU A 308 -3.63 20.33 0.37
C LEU A 308 -4.29 20.00 -0.98
N VAL A 309 -3.95 20.74 -2.05
CA VAL A 309 -4.45 20.47 -3.41
C VAL A 309 -3.94 19.12 -3.92
N LEU A 310 -2.65 18.81 -3.72
CA LEU A 310 -2.06 17.53 -4.09
C LEU A 310 -2.77 16.37 -3.37
N HIS A 311 -2.90 16.46 -2.05
CA HIS A 311 -3.53 15.42 -1.25
C HIS A 311 -5.05 15.33 -1.47
N GLY A 312 -5.71 16.45 -1.79
CA GLY A 312 -7.11 16.49 -2.22
C GLY A 312 -7.31 15.75 -3.55
N PHE A 313 -6.40 15.94 -4.50
CA PHE A 313 -6.41 15.17 -5.75
C PHE A 313 -6.24 13.67 -5.46
N ILE A 314 -5.31 13.25 -4.60
CA ILE A 314 -5.14 11.85 -4.22
C ILE A 314 -6.43 11.27 -3.62
N THR A 315 -7.02 11.92 -2.61
CA THR A 315 -8.29 11.49 -2.00
C THR A 315 -9.40 11.36 -3.03
N SER A 316 -9.51 12.33 -3.96
CA SER A 316 -10.56 12.34 -4.99
C SER A 316 -10.51 11.17 -5.97
N ASN A 317 -9.34 10.51 -6.09
CA ASN A 317 -9.17 9.37 -6.97
C ASN A 317 -9.44 8.02 -6.30
N VAL A 318 -9.51 7.97 -4.96
CA VAL A 318 -9.69 6.74 -4.16
C VAL A 318 -8.80 5.61 -4.70
N PRO A 319 -7.47 5.78 -4.64
CA PRO A 319 -6.53 4.83 -5.22
C PRO A 319 -6.70 3.43 -4.64
N MET A 320 -6.53 2.38 -5.46
CA MET A 320 -6.48 1.01 -4.96
C MET A 320 -5.35 0.84 -3.93
N GLY A 321 -5.57 -0.04 -2.94
CA GLY A 321 -4.78 -0.09 -1.70
C GLY A 321 -5.33 0.83 -0.59
N VAL A 322 -6.02 1.91 -0.99
CA VAL A 322 -6.85 2.81 -0.17
C VAL A 322 -6.17 3.42 1.07
N PRO A 323 -5.02 4.12 0.92
CA PRO A 323 -4.36 4.82 2.02
C PRO A 323 -5.01 6.17 2.37
N LEU A 324 -6.32 6.18 2.59
CA LEU A 324 -7.05 7.43 2.79
C LEU A 324 -6.79 8.06 4.16
N GLU A 325 -6.73 7.25 5.22
CA GLU A 325 -6.44 7.73 6.57
C GLU A 325 -4.99 8.21 6.70
N TRP A 326 -4.06 7.48 6.06
CA TRP A 326 -2.68 7.95 5.89
C TRP A 326 -2.63 9.32 5.19
N ASN A 327 -3.44 9.51 4.15
CA ASN A 327 -3.52 10.79 3.44
C ASN A 327 -4.07 11.92 4.33
N VAL A 328 -5.05 11.64 5.18
CA VAL A 328 -5.56 12.59 6.20
C VAL A 328 -4.45 12.95 7.18
N MET A 329 -3.71 11.96 7.69
CA MET A 329 -2.63 12.18 8.65
C MET A 329 -1.48 13.01 8.05
N VAL A 330 -1.15 12.79 6.78
CA VAL A 330 -0.11 13.54 6.05
C VAL A 330 -0.52 15.00 5.86
N VAL A 331 -1.79 15.26 5.52
CA VAL A 331 -2.32 16.63 5.45
C VAL A 331 -2.30 17.29 6.82
N TYR A 332 -2.81 16.60 7.84
CA TYR A 332 -2.82 17.08 9.21
C TYR A 332 -1.40 17.39 9.70
N GLY A 333 -0.42 16.52 9.47
CA GLY A 333 0.98 16.75 9.80
C GLY A 333 1.58 17.96 9.08
N GLY A 334 1.16 18.26 7.86
CA GLY A 334 1.54 19.49 7.17
C GLY A 334 1.14 20.75 7.94
N PHE A 335 -0.09 20.80 8.45
CA PHE A 335 -0.56 21.93 9.26
C PHE A 335 -0.01 21.92 10.69
N ALA A 336 -0.01 20.76 11.34
CA ALA A 336 0.39 20.60 12.75
C ALA A 336 1.88 20.79 12.98
N LEU A 337 2.74 20.46 12.01
CA LEU A 337 4.18 20.65 12.13
C LEU A 337 4.58 22.00 11.54
N PHE A 338 4.45 22.17 10.22
CA PHE A 338 4.96 23.36 9.54
C PHE A 338 4.06 24.59 9.70
N GLY A 339 2.74 24.40 9.70
CA GLY A 339 1.79 25.51 9.81
C GLY A 339 1.74 26.12 11.21
N ALA A 340 1.80 25.27 12.24
CA ALA A 340 1.75 25.69 13.64
C ALA A 340 3.12 26.09 14.20
N HIS A 341 4.21 25.58 13.62
CA HIS A 341 5.59 25.83 14.06
C HIS A 341 6.48 26.33 12.92
N PRO A 342 6.14 27.45 12.26
CA PRO A 342 6.87 27.94 11.09
C PRO A 342 8.33 28.31 11.36
N ASP A 343 8.69 28.56 12.61
CA ASP A 343 10.05 28.97 13.00
C ASP A 343 10.97 27.78 13.34
N VAL A 344 10.42 26.55 13.38
CA VAL A 344 11.19 25.33 13.64
C VAL A 344 11.88 24.86 12.37
N SER A 345 13.11 24.38 12.52
CA SER A 345 13.90 23.80 11.44
C SER A 345 14.37 22.40 11.80
N VAL A 346 14.43 21.52 10.80
CA VAL A 346 15.08 20.21 10.96
C VAL A 346 16.55 20.30 11.41
N LEU A 347 17.19 21.46 11.20
CA LEU A 347 18.56 21.71 11.67
C LEU A 347 18.65 21.88 13.18
N ASP A 348 17.55 22.20 13.86
CA ASP A 348 17.50 22.41 15.31
C ASP A 348 17.80 21.11 16.08
N LEU A 349 17.63 19.94 15.45
CA LEU A 349 18.05 18.64 15.98
C LEU A 349 19.54 18.56 16.33
N GLY A 350 20.37 19.40 15.70
CA GLY A 350 21.83 19.41 15.90
C GLY A 350 22.52 18.06 15.64
N ALA A 351 23.72 17.90 16.19
CA ALA A 351 24.51 16.66 16.07
C ALA A 351 24.17 15.67 17.20
N THR A 352 22.89 15.28 17.28
CA THR A 352 22.40 14.34 18.31
C THR A 352 22.39 12.88 17.82
N PRO A 353 22.36 11.88 18.72
CA PRO A 353 22.14 10.49 18.34
C PRO A 353 20.83 10.29 17.56
N LEU A 354 19.80 11.07 17.89
CA LEU A 354 18.53 11.09 17.16
C LEU A 354 18.73 11.56 15.71
N ALA A 355 19.45 12.65 15.47
CA ALA A 355 19.76 13.11 14.12
C ALA A 355 20.52 12.04 13.31
N GLY A 356 21.49 11.36 13.92
CA GLY A 356 22.20 10.23 13.29
C GLY A 356 21.28 9.07 12.93
N PHE A 357 20.37 8.69 13.84
CA PHE A 357 19.33 7.68 13.57
C PHE A 357 18.43 8.09 12.41
N LEU A 358 17.91 9.33 12.42
CA LEU A 358 17.05 9.86 11.36
C LEU A 358 17.76 9.92 10.01
N ALA A 359 19.03 10.31 9.96
CA ALA A 359 19.82 10.25 8.73
C ALA A 359 19.89 8.83 8.14
N ILE A 360 20.04 7.81 8.99
CA ILE A 360 20.05 6.42 8.55
C ILE A 360 18.67 5.98 8.04
N VAL A 361 17.61 6.18 8.82
CA VAL A 361 16.29 5.61 8.51
C VAL A 361 15.50 6.43 7.48
N LEU A 362 15.73 7.74 7.40
CA LEU A 362 15.02 8.65 6.49
C LEU A 362 15.79 8.93 5.20
N VAL A 363 17.11 8.72 5.16
CA VAL A 363 17.93 8.92 3.94
C VAL A 363 18.61 7.63 3.52
N GLY A 364 19.38 6.99 4.42
CA GLY A 364 20.15 5.79 4.10
C GLY A 364 19.29 4.62 3.63
N VAL A 365 18.26 4.24 4.40
CA VAL A 365 17.37 3.11 4.08
C VAL A 365 16.59 3.35 2.79
N PRO A 366 15.92 4.51 2.59
CA PRO A 366 15.27 4.81 1.32
C PRO A 366 16.21 4.86 0.13
N LEU A 367 17.41 5.43 0.28
CA LEU A 367 18.41 5.47 -0.78
C LEU A 367 18.81 4.06 -1.22
N VAL A 368 19.14 3.18 -0.26
CA VAL A 368 19.48 1.78 -0.54
C VAL A 368 18.30 1.07 -1.21
N GLY A 369 17.07 1.31 -0.75
CA GLY A 369 15.86 0.71 -1.34
C GLY A 369 15.50 1.24 -2.73
N ASN A 370 15.93 2.44 -3.09
CA ASN A 370 15.76 2.96 -4.45
C ASN A 370 16.87 2.45 -5.39
N LEU A 371 18.10 2.29 -4.91
CA LEU A 371 19.23 1.78 -5.69
C LEU A 371 19.22 0.24 -5.84
N TRP A 372 18.82 -0.48 -4.80
CA TRP A 372 18.77 -1.95 -4.74
C TRP A 372 17.42 -2.41 -4.18
N PRO A 373 16.35 -2.31 -4.99
CA PRO A 373 14.99 -2.49 -4.49
C PRO A 373 14.69 -3.88 -3.95
N HIS A 374 15.38 -4.92 -4.43
CA HIS A 374 15.28 -6.28 -3.89
C HIS A 374 15.74 -6.44 -2.43
N ARG A 375 16.41 -5.44 -1.83
CA ARG A 375 16.97 -5.53 -0.46
C ARG A 375 16.11 -4.89 0.60
N VAL A 376 15.27 -3.93 0.22
CA VAL A 376 14.52 -3.10 1.16
C VAL A 376 13.05 -3.11 0.73
N SER A 377 12.17 -3.33 1.71
CA SER A 377 10.72 -3.27 1.49
C SER A 377 10.34 -2.00 0.73
N PHE A 378 9.32 -2.13 -0.13
CA PHE A 378 8.77 -1.01 -0.88
C PHE A 378 8.35 0.17 0.02
N LEU A 379 7.80 -0.14 1.20
CA LEU A 379 7.32 0.85 2.17
C LEU A 379 8.48 1.52 2.90
N LEU A 380 9.48 0.74 3.35
CA LEU A 380 10.70 1.29 3.96
C LEU A 380 11.50 2.14 2.97
N ALA A 381 11.43 1.82 1.68
CA ALA A 381 12.04 2.59 0.61
C ALA A 381 11.27 3.87 0.24
N MET A 382 10.09 4.07 0.84
CA MET A 382 9.18 5.21 0.61
C MET A 382 8.83 5.43 -0.86
N ARG A 383 8.67 4.33 -1.64
CA ARG A 383 8.45 4.38 -3.10
C ARG A 383 6.98 4.60 -3.48
N TYR A 384 6.27 5.36 -2.65
CA TYR A 384 4.82 5.36 -2.61
C TYR A 384 4.19 5.79 -3.94
N TYR A 385 3.29 4.92 -4.43
CA TYR A 385 2.38 5.18 -5.54
C TYR A 385 3.04 5.66 -6.85
N ALA A 386 4.31 5.33 -7.08
CA ALA A 386 5.03 5.77 -8.28
C ALA A 386 4.88 4.85 -9.49
N GLY A 387 4.20 3.71 -9.34
CA GLY A 387 4.12 2.66 -10.35
C GLY A 387 5.22 1.64 -10.16
N ASN A 388 6.37 2.03 -9.67
CA ASN A 388 7.55 1.18 -9.61
C ASN A 388 7.65 0.35 -8.32
N TRP A 389 6.76 -0.64 -8.17
CA TRP A 389 6.72 -1.57 -7.03
C TRP A 389 6.87 -3.03 -7.46
N PRO A 390 7.48 -3.89 -6.62
CA PRO A 390 7.54 -5.32 -6.89
C PRO A 390 6.15 -5.93 -6.82
N TYR A 391 5.94 -7.02 -7.55
CA TYR A 391 4.69 -7.77 -7.48
C TYR A 391 4.88 -9.25 -7.85
N SER A 392 3.84 -10.05 -7.58
CA SER A 392 3.76 -11.41 -8.08
C SER A 392 2.38 -11.74 -8.65
N VAL A 393 2.33 -12.77 -9.49
CA VAL A 393 1.12 -13.39 -10.00
C VAL A 393 1.19 -14.88 -9.69
N TRP A 394 0.10 -15.44 -9.18
CA TRP A 394 -0.03 -16.82 -8.74
C TRP A 394 -1.01 -17.54 -9.66
N LEU A 395 -0.58 -18.67 -10.21
CA LEU A 395 -1.28 -19.45 -11.23
C LEU A 395 -1.60 -20.83 -10.65
N PHE A 396 -2.84 -21.03 -10.23
CA PHE A 396 -3.31 -22.28 -9.66
C PHE A 396 -3.95 -23.14 -10.74
N ARG A 397 -3.41 -24.33 -11.04
CA ARG A 397 -3.99 -25.23 -12.03
C ARG A 397 -5.31 -25.82 -11.55
N GLY A 398 -6.37 -25.65 -12.34
CA GLY A 398 -7.72 -26.13 -12.00
C GLY A 398 -8.14 -25.69 -10.59
N ASP A 399 -8.57 -26.65 -9.78
CA ASP A 399 -9.01 -26.42 -8.40
C ASP A 399 -7.89 -26.50 -7.35
N SER A 400 -6.60 -26.48 -7.75
CA SER A 400 -5.48 -26.63 -6.81
C SER A 400 -5.47 -25.54 -5.72
N TYR A 401 -6.03 -24.36 -5.99
CA TYR A 401 -6.19 -23.27 -5.01
C TYR A 401 -6.91 -23.71 -3.73
N ARG A 402 -7.75 -24.77 -3.78
CA ARG A 402 -8.41 -25.36 -2.60
C ARG A 402 -7.42 -25.91 -1.57
N LYS A 403 -6.20 -26.28 -1.97
CA LYS A 403 -5.15 -26.68 -1.02
C LYS A 403 -4.80 -25.55 -0.02
N LEU A 404 -5.12 -24.29 -0.33
CA LEU A 404 -5.01 -23.15 0.60
C LEU A 404 -5.93 -23.28 1.82
N ASP A 405 -6.96 -24.16 1.80
CA ASP A 405 -7.81 -24.43 2.97
C ASP A 405 -7.05 -25.12 4.13
N ARG A 406 -5.84 -25.63 3.87
CA ARG A 406 -4.91 -26.13 4.91
C ARG A 406 -4.31 -25.00 5.75
N LEU A 407 -4.38 -23.76 5.29
CA LEU A 407 -3.89 -22.59 6.01
C LEU A 407 -4.92 -22.12 7.04
N THR A 408 -4.46 -21.62 8.19
CA THR A 408 -5.27 -20.71 8.99
C THR A 408 -5.31 -19.36 8.25
N LYS A 409 -6.43 -19.04 7.60
CA LYS A 409 -6.60 -17.86 6.73
C LYS A 409 -7.29 -16.69 7.43
N SER A 410 -7.05 -15.49 6.90
CA SER A 410 -7.78 -14.27 7.31
C SER A 410 -9.20 -14.26 6.77
N SER A 411 -9.41 -14.87 5.61
CA SER A 411 -10.66 -14.87 4.85
C SER A 411 -10.80 -16.14 3.98
N PRO A 412 -12.02 -16.48 3.55
CA PRO A 412 -12.27 -17.49 2.52
C PRO A 412 -11.63 -17.15 1.17
N TRP A 413 -11.74 -18.06 0.20
CA TRP A 413 -11.31 -17.76 -1.18
C TRP A 413 -12.04 -16.54 -1.73
N ILE A 414 -11.38 -15.78 -2.61
CA ILE A 414 -11.89 -14.46 -3.05
C ILE A 414 -13.31 -14.53 -3.63
N TYR A 415 -13.63 -15.59 -4.37
CA TYR A 415 -14.97 -15.78 -4.92
C TYR A 415 -15.99 -16.24 -3.87
N ASP A 416 -15.55 -16.97 -2.84
CA ASP A 416 -16.43 -17.37 -1.73
C ASP A 416 -16.79 -16.15 -0.86
N GLN A 417 -15.88 -15.17 -0.75
CA GLN A 417 -16.20 -13.89 -0.11
C GLN A 417 -17.26 -13.09 -0.87
N LEU A 418 -17.29 -13.22 -2.20
CA LEU A 418 -18.18 -12.49 -3.09
C LEU A 418 -19.53 -13.20 -3.32
N ALA A 419 -19.57 -14.53 -3.19
CA ALA A 419 -20.75 -15.35 -3.46
C ALA A 419 -22.02 -14.92 -2.68
N PRO A 420 -21.96 -14.44 -1.43
CA PRO A 420 -23.14 -13.91 -0.73
C PRO A 420 -23.66 -12.59 -1.30
N LEU A 421 -22.84 -11.87 -2.07
CA LEU A 421 -23.13 -10.53 -2.57
C LEU A 421 -23.50 -10.52 -4.05
N TYR A 422 -22.88 -11.40 -4.83
CA TYR A 422 -22.99 -11.39 -6.29
C TYR A 422 -23.00 -12.81 -6.86
N ASP A 423 -23.62 -12.94 -8.03
CA ASP A 423 -23.51 -14.16 -8.83
C ASP A 423 -22.07 -14.41 -9.34
N ARG A 424 -21.82 -15.63 -9.81
CA ARG A 424 -20.49 -16.06 -10.25
C ARG A 424 -19.96 -15.17 -11.37
N ALA A 425 -20.79 -14.82 -12.35
CA ALA A 425 -20.39 -13.99 -13.48
C ALA A 425 -19.92 -12.61 -13.00
N THR A 426 -20.69 -11.93 -12.15
CA THR A 426 -20.32 -10.63 -11.58
C THR A 426 -19.02 -10.72 -10.76
N ALA A 427 -18.87 -11.76 -9.93
CA ALA A 427 -17.67 -11.96 -9.13
C ALA A 427 -16.41 -12.17 -10.00
N VAL A 428 -16.51 -12.98 -11.05
CA VAL A 428 -15.42 -13.20 -12.04
C VAL A 428 -15.08 -11.89 -12.76
N GLY A 429 -16.08 -11.13 -13.19
CA GLY A 429 -15.87 -9.84 -13.86
C GLY A 429 -15.16 -8.84 -12.96
N LEU A 430 -15.55 -8.75 -11.69
CA LEU A 430 -14.95 -7.85 -10.70
C LEU A 430 -13.50 -8.21 -10.38
N VAL A 431 -13.22 -9.48 -10.07
CA VAL A 431 -11.85 -9.94 -9.78
C VAL A 431 -10.98 -9.86 -11.03
N GLY A 432 -11.52 -10.13 -12.21
CA GLY A 432 -10.82 -10.01 -13.49
C GLY A 432 -10.27 -8.61 -13.76
N LYS A 433 -10.91 -7.54 -13.26
CA LYS A 433 -10.41 -6.17 -13.38
C LYS A 433 -9.09 -5.94 -12.62
N VAL A 434 -8.76 -6.76 -11.61
CA VAL A 434 -7.43 -6.71 -10.95
C VAL A 434 -6.31 -7.07 -11.93
N MET A 435 -6.55 -8.00 -12.86
CA MET A 435 -5.61 -8.30 -13.95
C MET A 435 -5.42 -7.07 -14.85
N GLY A 436 -6.52 -6.38 -15.20
CA GLY A 436 -6.48 -5.13 -15.95
C GLY A 436 -5.67 -4.04 -15.23
N PHE A 437 -5.92 -3.80 -13.95
CA PHE A 437 -5.11 -2.90 -13.12
C PHE A 437 -3.61 -3.20 -13.24
N ARG A 438 -3.24 -4.47 -13.06
CA ARG A 438 -1.84 -4.89 -13.08
C ARG A 438 -1.21 -4.58 -14.43
N MET A 439 -1.79 -5.04 -15.53
CA MET A 439 -1.20 -4.91 -16.87
C MET A 439 -1.20 -3.47 -17.41
N MET A 440 -2.09 -2.61 -16.91
CA MET A 440 -2.12 -1.20 -17.29
C MET A 440 -0.95 -0.39 -16.70
N HIS A 441 -0.33 -0.87 -15.62
CA HIS A 441 0.93 -0.31 -15.11
C HIS A 441 2.11 -0.78 -15.97
N LEU A 442 3.14 0.06 -16.08
CA LEU A 442 4.28 -0.21 -16.95
C LEU A 442 4.99 -1.53 -16.61
N GLN A 443 5.25 -1.80 -15.33
CA GLN A 443 5.86 -3.08 -14.91
C GLN A 443 4.96 -4.29 -15.17
N GLY A 444 3.64 -4.12 -15.23
CA GLY A 444 2.69 -5.18 -15.54
C GLY A 444 2.69 -5.61 -17.00
N ARG A 445 3.20 -4.77 -17.91
CA ARG A 445 3.36 -5.09 -19.34
C ARG A 445 4.41 -6.15 -19.62
N ALA A 446 5.15 -6.58 -18.60
CA ALA A 446 5.98 -7.77 -18.69
C ALA A 446 5.15 -9.07 -18.75
N LEU A 447 3.94 -9.08 -18.17
CA LEU A 447 3.12 -10.29 -18.04
C LEU A 447 2.76 -10.97 -19.37
N PRO A 448 2.39 -10.26 -20.46
CA PRO A 448 2.20 -10.86 -21.79
C PRO A 448 3.37 -11.70 -22.29
N VAL A 449 4.60 -11.40 -21.85
CA VAL A 449 5.82 -12.14 -22.20
C VAL A 449 6.13 -13.22 -21.18
N LEU A 450 5.86 -12.98 -19.90
CA LEU A 450 6.24 -13.88 -18.80
C LEU A 450 5.21 -14.99 -18.53
N ILE A 451 3.91 -14.72 -18.66
CA ILE A 451 2.86 -15.72 -18.41
C ILE A 451 2.98 -16.92 -19.37
N PRO A 452 3.20 -16.76 -20.69
CA PRO A 452 3.42 -17.89 -21.60
C PRO A 452 4.68 -18.71 -21.29
N ARG A 453 5.65 -18.15 -20.56
CA ARG A 453 6.82 -18.90 -20.07
C ARG A 453 6.52 -19.64 -18.77
N ALA A 454 5.55 -19.18 -18.00
CA ALA A 454 5.13 -19.81 -16.75
C ALA A 454 4.17 -20.97 -16.99
N VAL A 455 3.23 -20.84 -17.92
CA VAL A 455 2.21 -21.86 -18.23
C VAL A 455 1.88 -21.87 -19.72
N ASP A 456 1.63 -23.06 -20.27
CA ASP A 456 1.30 -23.21 -21.70
C ASP A 456 -0.10 -22.65 -22.03
N ARG A 457 -1.06 -22.87 -21.13
CA ARG A 457 -2.47 -22.50 -21.29
C ARG A 457 -3.01 -21.85 -20.03
N LEU A 458 -3.24 -20.54 -20.09
CA LEU A 458 -3.72 -19.79 -18.92
C LEU A 458 -5.16 -20.15 -18.57
N GLU A 459 -5.98 -20.55 -19.53
CA GLU A 459 -7.36 -20.97 -19.30
C GLU A 459 -7.50 -22.22 -18.43
N GLU A 460 -6.42 -22.99 -18.23
CA GLU A 460 -6.36 -24.13 -17.31
C GLU A 460 -5.96 -23.71 -15.88
N HIS A 461 -5.69 -22.41 -15.66
CA HIS A 461 -5.21 -21.87 -14.40
C HIS A 461 -6.07 -20.71 -13.91
N GLU A 462 -6.30 -20.66 -12.60
CA GLU A 462 -6.83 -19.48 -11.94
C GLU A 462 -5.69 -18.48 -11.73
N TYR A 463 -5.80 -17.32 -12.40
CA TYR A 463 -4.87 -16.19 -12.26
C TYR A 463 -5.25 -15.37 -11.04
N VAL A 464 -4.29 -15.16 -10.13
CA VAL A 464 -4.51 -14.36 -8.92
C VAL A 464 -3.32 -13.42 -8.70
N ASP A 465 -3.58 -12.12 -8.51
CA ASP A 465 -2.53 -11.16 -8.11
C ASP A 465 -2.05 -11.49 -6.68
N GLY A 466 -0.74 -11.45 -6.46
CA GLY A 466 -0.11 -11.80 -5.19
C GLY A 466 -0.62 -10.99 -3.99
N GLU A 467 -1.16 -9.78 -4.21
CA GLU A 467 -1.82 -9.01 -3.16
C GLU A 467 -3.03 -9.73 -2.54
N ILE A 468 -3.81 -10.46 -3.35
CA ILE A 468 -4.96 -11.24 -2.88
C ILE A 468 -4.47 -12.43 -2.04
N VAL A 469 -3.40 -13.10 -2.49
CA VAL A 469 -2.80 -14.23 -1.78
C VAL A 469 -2.19 -13.77 -0.45
N ALA A 470 -1.42 -12.67 -0.44
CA ALA A 470 -0.91 -12.06 0.78
C ALA A 470 -2.06 -11.65 1.71
N GLY A 471 -3.11 -11.06 1.17
CA GLY A 471 -4.25 -10.62 1.97
C GLY A 471 -4.93 -11.77 2.71
N LEU A 472 -5.12 -12.89 2.01
CA LEU A 472 -5.71 -14.13 2.53
C LEU A 472 -4.77 -14.88 3.49
N ALA A 473 -3.50 -15.05 3.12
CA ALA A 473 -2.55 -15.90 3.83
C ALA A 473 -1.79 -15.17 4.94
N LEU A 474 -1.58 -13.86 4.85
CA LEU A 474 -0.86 -13.06 5.84
C LEU A 474 -1.77 -12.13 6.65
N GLY A 475 -3.03 -11.95 6.23
CA GLY A 475 -3.98 -11.08 6.91
C GLY A 475 -3.80 -9.59 6.64
N TRP A 476 -2.86 -9.23 5.76
CA TRP A 476 -2.63 -7.85 5.34
C TRP A 476 -1.93 -7.80 3.97
N ASN A 477 -2.20 -6.76 3.19
CA ASN A 477 -1.65 -6.52 1.86
C ASN A 477 -1.74 -5.02 1.54
N PHE A 478 -0.70 -4.44 0.92
CA PHE A 478 -0.65 -3.00 0.63
C PHE A 478 0.43 -2.65 -0.41
N GLY A 479 0.45 -3.34 -1.55
CA GLY A 479 1.32 -3.00 -2.68
C GLY A 479 2.81 -3.29 -2.48
N ASP A 480 3.20 -3.89 -1.36
CA ASP A 480 4.57 -4.36 -1.13
C ASP A 480 4.73 -5.80 -1.59
N GLY A 481 5.20 -5.95 -2.84
CA GLY A 481 5.48 -7.25 -3.46
C GLY A 481 6.41 -8.15 -2.69
N HIS A 482 7.23 -7.60 -1.78
CA HIS A 482 8.04 -8.44 -0.93
C HIS A 482 7.19 -9.27 0.03
N LEU A 483 5.95 -8.90 0.37
CA LEU A 483 5.10 -9.75 1.22
C LEU A 483 4.60 -11.02 0.53
N HIS A 484 4.52 -11.01 -0.81
CA HIS A 484 4.17 -12.15 -1.64
C HIS A 484 5.33 -12.58 -2.52
N ASP A 485 6.53 -12.63 -1.93
CA ASP A 485 7.76 -13.13 -2.52
C ASP A 485 7.87 -14.68 -2.45
N GLU A 486 8.99 -15.22 -2.92
CA GLU A 486 9.31 -16.65 -2.89
C GLU A 486 9.30 -17.23 -1.47
N GLY A 487 9.49 -16.42 -0.44
CA GLY A 487 9.39 -16.92 0.91
C GLY A 487 7.94 -17.07 1.39
N LEU A 488 6.97 -16.29 0.87
CA LEU A 488 5.56 -16.62 1.07
C LEU A 488 5.20 -17.90 0.31
N LEU A 489 5.70 -18.06 -0.92
CA LEU A 489 5.53 -19.30 -1.70
C LEU A 489 6.05 -20.52 -0.94
N ALA A 490 7.27 -20.44 -0.38
CA ALA A 490 7.84 -21.51 0.43
C ALA A 490 7.00 -21.80 1.70
N ALA A 491 6.50 -20.77 2.38
CA ALA A 491 5.66 -20.93 3.58
C ALA A 491 4.29 -21.55 3.24
N ILE A 492 3.71 -21.22 2.08
CA ILE A 492 2.48 -21.83 1.59
C ILE A 492 2.76 -23.28 1.17
N GLN A 493 3.83 -23.54 0.41
CA GLN A 493 4.18 -24.90 -0.02
C GLN A 493 4.38 -25.84 1.18
N ALA A 494 5.13 -25.39 2.20
CA ALA A 494 5.38 -26.19 3.41
C ALA A 494 4.10 -26.57 4.19
N GLN A 495 3.00 -25.84 3.99
CA GLN A 495 1.73 -26.08 4.68
C GLN A 495 0.68 -26.74 3.78
N CYS A 496 0.74 -26.48 2.47
CA CYS A 496 -0.28 -26.88 1.52
C CYS A 496 0.13 -28.06 0.65
N GLY A 497 1.41 -28.31 0.41
CA GLY A 497 1.91 -29.45 -0.38
C GLY A 497 1.34 -29.50 -1.79
N PHE A 498 1.66 -28.49 -2.61
CA PHE A 498 1.35 -28.52 -4.04
C PHE A 498 2.28 -29.50 -4.76
N GLU A 499 1.76 -30.14 -5.79
CA GLU A 499 2.47 -31.04 -6.71
C GLU A 499 3.05 -30.24 -7.90
N PRO A 500 4.03 -30.81 -8.64
CA PRO A 500 4.62 -30.14 -9.79
C PRO A 500 3.57 -29.61 -10.78
N GLY A 501 3.64 -28.32 -11.09
CA GLY A 501 2.74 -27.64 -12.03
C GLY A 501 1.40 -27.20 -11.45
N GLU A 502 1.06 -27.53 -10.20
CA GLU A 502 -0.21 -27.12 -9.60
C GLU A 502 -0.24 -25.65 -9.18
N LEU A 503 0.90 -25.10 -8.75
CA LEU A 503 1.05 -23.70 -8.38
C LEU A 503 2.35 -23.17 -8.97
N ARG A 504 2.22 -22.25 -9.93
CA ARG A 504 3.35 -21.49 -10.48
C ARG A 504 3.19 -20.01 -10.18
N CYS A 505 4.30 -19.33 -9.92
CA CYS A 505 4.32 -17.92 -9.59
C CYS A 505 5.30 -17.17 -10.49
N VAL A 506 4.89 -15.99 -10.95
CA VAL A 506 5.75 -15.03 -11.63
C VAL A 506 6.02 -13.88 -10.67
N PHE A 507 7.28 -13.64 -10.31
CA PHE A 507 7.71 -12.54 -9.46
C PHE A 507 8.45 -11.51 -10.30
N VAL A 508 8.07 -10.25 -10.21
CA VAL A 508 8.74 -9.14 -10.91
C VAL A 508 9.18 -8.12 -9.88
N GLU A 509 10.48 -7.83 -9.88
CA GLU A 509 11.10 -6.84 -9.01
C GLU A 509 10.92 -5.43 -9.58
N ALA A 510 10.92 -4.42 -8.70
CA ALA A 510 10.91 -3.04 -9.11
C ALA A 510 12.20 -2.62 -9.84
N GLN A 511 12.08 -1.64 -10.74
CA GLN A 511 13.21 -1.05 -11.45
C GLN A 511 14.08 -0.26 -10.48
N PRO A 512 15.40 -0.51 -10.41
CA PRO A 512 16.34 0.33 -9.67
C PRO A 512 16.35 1.78 -10.17
N LEU A 513 16.61 2.74 -9.29
CA LEU A 513 16.79 4.14 -9.67
C LEU A 513 17.94 4.27 -10.69
N GLY A 514 17.67 4.87 -11.84
CA GLY A 514 18.61 4.95 -12.96
C GLY A 514 18.85 3.63 -13.72
N GLY A 515 18.25 2.52 -13.29
CA GLY A 515 18.32 1.23 -13.98
C GLY A 515 17.49 1.22 -15.27
N ARG A 516 17.74 0.23 -16.14
CA ARG A 516 17.02 0.08 -17.43
C ARG A 516 16.12 -1.16 -17.50
N THR A 517 16.18 -2.02 -16.48
CA THR A 517 15.54 -3.34 -16.52
C THR A 517 14.75 -3.63 -15.25
N LEU A 518 13.80 -4.56 -15.38
CA LEU A 518 13.09 -5.23 -14.28
C LEU A 518 13.59 -6.66 -14.19
N ALA A 519 13.98 -7.13 -13.00
CA ALA A 519 14.31 -8.55 -12.81
C ALA A 519 13.02 -9.36 -12.63
N TYR A 520 12.97 -10.56 -13.19
CA TYR A 520 11.86 -11.48 -13.00
C TYR A 520 12.35 -12.88 -12.65
N ARG A 521 11.50 -13.64 -11.93
CA ARG A 521 11.69 -15.04 -11.59
C ARG A 521 10.37 -15.78 -11.77
N ILE A 522 10.41 -16.98 -12.31
CA ILE A 522 9.27 -17.89 -12.44
C ILE A 522 9.56 -19.13 -11.60
N ARG A 523 8.68 -19.43 -10.66
CA ARG A 523 8.83 -20.56 -9.73
C ARG A 523 7.65 -21.49 -9.81
N ASP A 524 7.92 -22.78 -9.72
CA ASP A 524 6.96 -23.81 -9.34
C ASP A 524 7.05 -24.03 -7.83
N ALA A 525 5.91 -24.13 -7.14
CA ALA A 525 5.88 -24.33 -5.70
C ALA A 525 6.59 -25.63 -5.28
N ALA A 526 6.50 -26.69 -6.09
CA ALA A 526 7.04 -28.00 -5.76
C ALA A 526 8.48 -28.17 -6.27
N THR A 527 8.77 -27.71 -7.49
CA THR A 527 10.06 -28.00 -8.15
C THR A 527 11.07 -26.84 -8.15
N GLY A 528 10.68 -25.63 -7.71
CA GLY A 528 11.60 -24.51 -7.56
C GLY A 528 11.69 -23.60 -8.80
N GLU A 529 12.90 -23.20 -9.20
CA GLU A 529 13.08 -22.25 -10.32
C GLU A 529 12.78 -22.89 -11.67
N LEU A 530 11.99 -22.20 -12.50
CA LEU A 530 11.71 -22.57 -13.89
C LEU A 530 12.41 -21.64 -14.88
N ASP A 531 12.41 -20.33 -14.60
CA ASP A 531 13.06 -19.31 -15.42
C ASP A 531 13.42 -18.10 -14.55
N ALA A 532 14.43 -17.35 -14.95
CA ALA A 532 14.82 -16.08 -14.34
C ALA A 532 15.55 -15.20 -15.35
N GLY A 533 15.35 -13.89 -15.26
CA GLY A 533 15.98 -12.98 -16.19
C GLY A 533 15.63 -11.53 -15.94
N THR A 534 15.75 -10.72 -17.00
CA THR A 534 15.37 -9.31 -16.96
C THR A 534 14.55 -8.92 -18.17
N VAL A 535 13.73 -7.88 -18.03
CA VAL A 535 12.97 -7.25 -19.12
C VAL A 535 13.35 -5.77 -19.20
N ASP A 536 13.66 -5.29 -20.40
CA ASP A 536 14.02 -3.89 -20.63
C ASP A 536 12.78 -2.99 -20.55
N VAL A 537 12.87 -1.92 -19.74
CA VAL A 537 11.79 -0.98 -19.50
C VAL A 537 11.45 -0.17 -20.75
N ASP A 538 12.42 0.12 -21.62
CA ASP A 538 12.19 0.81 -22.89
C ASP A 538 11.31 -0.03 -23.83
N VAL A 539 11.53 -1.34 -23.86
CA VAL A 539 10.65 -2.27 -24.58
C VAL A 539 9.23 -2.25 -23.99
N LEU A 540 9.08 -2.26 -22.66
CA LEU A 540 7.77 -2.21 -22.01
C LEU A 540 7.01 -0.89 -22.28
N ARG A 541 7.74 0.22 -22.46
CA ARG A 541 7.14 1.53 -22.78
C ARG A 541 6.48 1.53 -24.15
N GLU A 542 7.03 0.75 -25.09
CA GLU A 542 6.53 0.67 -26.47
C GLU A 542 5.37 -0.32 -26.63
N ARG A 543 5.28 -1.33 -25.75
CA ARG A 543 4.26 -2.39 -25.78
C ARG A 543 2.87 -1.92 -25.34
N GLN A 544 1.85 -2.57 -25.93
CA GLN A 544 0.49 -2.57 -25.38
C GLN A 544 0.39 -3.48 -24.14
N PRO A 545 -0.55 -3.23 -23.21
CA PRO A 545 -0.77 -4.07 -22.03
C PRO A 545 -1.00 -5.56 -22.30
N TRP A 546 -1.49 -5.92 -23.50
CA TRP A 546 -1.84 -7.30 -23.88
C TRP A 546 -0.91 -7.93 -24.94
N ALA A 547 0.12 -7.20 -25.41
CA ALA A 547 0.96 -7.65 -26.52
C ALA A 547 2.08 -8.59 -26.07
N ALA A 548 2.02 -9.85 -26.51
CA ALA A 548 3.05 -10.86 -26.23
C ALA A 548 4.30 -10.71 -27.13
N SER A 549 4.15 -10.16 -28.34
CA SER A 549 5.21 -9.95 -29.33
C SER A 549 5.48 -8.49 -29.57
#